data_AF-A0A7S2NKS2-F1
#
_entry.id   AF-A0A7S2NKS2-F1
#
_cell.length_a   1.000
_cell.length_b   1.000
_cell.length_c   1.000
_cell.angle_alpha   90.00
_cell.angle_beta   90.00
_cell.angle_gamma   90.00
#
_symmetry.space_group_name_H-M   'P 1'
#
loop_
_entity.id
_entity.type
_entity.pdbx_description
1 polymer ?
#
loop_
_entity_poly.entity_id
_entity_poly.type
_entity_poly.pdbx_seq_one_letter_code
_entity_poly.pdbx_strand_id
1 'polypeptide(L)'
;MFAAKKKAKEGSPICDGDTVYIKVHTGRYIGELDGTSRKEWVKARGTKKDKDHALTIEKSGGGEVESGDQVRIVMPLSVTNGTKIHMDIVGSAVRARFYDPRGEWQKMTIIKQSGGIIRDGDQIFIRSVFKNGRDYMDANPLEKAPDGEVKCRWPDEGEWQVMTIEK
;
A
#
# COMPACT_ATOMS: atom_id res chain seq x y z
N MET A 1 19.96 -38.17 -7.07
CA MET A 1 19.97 -37.30 -5.88
C MET A 1 19.00 -36.17 -6.11
N PHE A 2 17.92 -36.07 -5.33
CA PHE A 2 17.01 -34.93 -5.38
C PHE A 2 17.50 -33.88 -4.39
N ALA A 3 17.95 -32.73 -4.90
CA ALA A 3 18.29 -31.60 -4.05
C ALA A 3 17.00 -31.11 -3.37
N ALA A 4 16.95 -31.18 -2.04
CA ALA A 4 15.89 -30.56 -1.27
C ALA A 4 15.92 -29.05 -1.55
N LYS A 5 14.86 -28.52 -2.19
CA LYS A 5 14.65 -27.08 -2.30
C LYS A 5 14.63 -26.52 -0.87
N LYS A 6 15.62 -25.69 -0.55
CA LYS A 6 15.70 -24.96 0.71
C LYS A 6 14.39 -24.16 0.83
N LYS A 7 13.52 -24.55 1.77
CA LYS A 7 12.27 -23.83 2.05
C LYS A 7 12.68 -22.39 2.38
N ALA A 8 12.30 -21.43 1.54
CA ALA A 8 12.54 -20.02 1.83
C ALA A 8 11.95 -19.73 3.20
N LYS A 9 12.68 -19.00 4.05
CA LYS A 9 12.19 -18.61 5.36
C LYS A 9 10.98 -17.71 5.11
N GLU A 10 9.78 -18.23 5.36
CA GLU A 10 8.55 -17.45 5.25
C GLU A 10 8.66 -16.23 6.17
N GLY A 11 8.37 -15.04 5.63
CA GLY A 11 8.35 -13.81 6.41
C GLY A 11 7.36 -13.91 7.57
N SER A 12 7.54 -13.09 8.60
CA SER A 12 6.56 -12.99 9.68
C SER A 12 5.22 -12.49 9.14
N PRO A 13 4.07 -12.94 9.67
CA PRO A 13 2.76 -12.39 9.32
C PRO A 13 2.71 -10.87 9.51
N ILE A 14 1.99 -10.19 8.62
CA ILE A 14 1.59 -8.79 8.78
C ILE A 14 0.29 -8.78 9.59
N CYS A 15 0.25 -7.98 10.64
CA CYS A 15 -0.85 -7.87 11.59
C CYS A 15 -1.38 -6.43 11.67
N ASP A 16 -2.61 -6.29 12.14
CA ASP A 16 -3.18 -5.01 12.54
C ASP A 16 -2.24 -4.23 13.48
N GLY A 17 -2.06 -2.95 13.18
CA GLY A 17 -1.19 -2.04 13.93
C GLY A 17 0.30 -2.14 13.57
N ASP A 18 0.71 -3.07 12.70
CA ASP A 18 2.10 -3.16 12.28
C ASP A 18 2.52 -1.93 11.46
N THR A 19 3.76 -1.50 11.71
CA THR A 19 4.48 -0.66 10.76
C THR A 19 4.89 -1.51 9.56
N VAL A 20 4.57 -1.03 8.37
CA VAL A 20 4.89 -1.66 7.10
C VAL A 20 5.48 -0.67 6.12
N TYR A 21 6.24 -1.18 5.17
CA TYR A 21 6.81 -0.47 4.04
C TYR A 21 6.26 -1.08 2.76
N ILE A 22 5.75 -0.23 1.88
CA ILE A 22 5.20 -0.68 0.59
C ILE A 22 6.15 -0.24 -0.51
N LYS A 23 6.84 -1.23 -1.08
CA LYS A 23 7.80 -1.06 -2.17
C LYS A 23 7.13 -1.35 -3.50
N VAL A 24 7.12 -0.39 -4.41
CA VAL A 24 6.53 -0.57 -5.74
C VAL A 24 7.51 -1.25 -6.70
N HIS A 25 7.04 -1.68 -7.88
CA HIS A 25 7.81 -2.49 -8.82
C HIS A 25 9.18 -1.91 -9.25
N THR A 26 9.39 -0.60 -9.13
CA THR A 26 10.70 0.05 -9.40
C THR A 26 11.67 0.04 -8.21
N GLY A 27 11.28 -0.54 -7.08
CA GLY A 27 12.07 -0.54 -5.85
C GLY A 27 11.92 0.71 -4.98
N ARG A 28 11.06 1.66 -5.35
CA ARG A 28 10.75 2.85 -4.54
C ARG A 28 9.69 2.57 -3.48
N TYR A 29 9.68 3.36 -2.41
CA TYR A 29 8.72 3.22 -1.31
C TYR A 29 7.63 4.30 -1.35
N ILE A 30 6.42 3.91 -0.99
CA ILE A 30 5.27 4.81 -0.76
C ILE A 30 5.38 5.42 0.64
N GLY A 31 5.05 6.71 0.79
CA GLY A 31 4.95 7.35 2.11
C GLY A 31 4.97 8.87 2.09
N GLU A 32 5.59 9.46 1.06
CA GLU A 32 5.65 10.90 0.90
C GLU A 32 4.32 11.49 0.40
N LEU A 33 4.09 12.76 0.73
CA LEU A 33 2.97 13.56 0.24
C LEU A 33 3.45 14.77 -0.58
N ASP A 34 2.73 15.08 -1.65
CA ASP A 34 2.99 16.23 -2.51
C ASP A 34 1.70 16.98 -2.90
N GLY A 35 1.85 18.18 -3.47
CA GLY A 35 0.76 19.03 -3.95
C GLY A 35 0.95 20.49 -3.56
N THR A 36 0.62 21.41 -4.47
CA THR A 36 0.86 22.85 -4.33
C THR A 36 0.02 23.53 -3.24
N SER A 37 -1.12 22.96 -2.87
CA SER A 37 -2.07 23.60 -1.94
C SER A 37 -2.33 22.83 -0.64
N ARG A 38 -2.28 21.48 -0.66
CA ARG A 38 -2.72 20.66 0.49
C ARG A 38 -1.83 19.47 0.83
N LYS A 39 -0.73 19.24 0.10
CA LYS A 39 0.16 18.05 0.28
C LYS A 39 -0.63 16.77 0.56
N GLU A 40 -1.55 16.43 -0.35
CA GLU A 40 -2.47 15.30 -0.15
C GLU A 40 -2.20 14.13 -1.10
N TRP A 41 -1.34 14.29 -2.11
CA TRP A 41 -1.07 13.25 -3.09
C TRP A 41 0.01 12.30 -2.59
N VAL A 42 -0.35 11.03 -2.45
CA VAL A 42 0.60 9.98 -2.06
C VAL A 42 1.59 9.73 -3.20
N LYS A 43 2.88 9.66 -2.84
CA LYS A 43 3.98 9.43 -3.79
C LYS A 43 4.82 8.22 -3.42
N ALA A 44 5.40 7.59 -4.45
CA ALA A 44 6.35 6.49 -4.38
C ALA A 44 7.77 6.97 -4.75
N ARG A 45 8.38 7.80 -3.90
CA ARG A 45 9.72 8.39 -4.16
C ARG A 45 10.82 7.86 -3.25
N GLY A 46 10.48 7.23 -2.12
CA GLY A 46 11.46 6.76 -1.15
C GLY A 46 12.43 5.76 -1.73
N THR A 47 13.69 5.84 -1.32
CA THR A 47 14.75 4.90 -1.74
C THR A 47 15.15 3.94 -0.64
N LYS A 48 14.57 4.07 0.55
CA LYS A 48 14.89 3.29 1.74
C LYS A 48 13.69 3.19 2.68
N LYS A 49 13.76 2.22 3.58
CA LYS A 49 12.88 2.14 4.76
C LYS A 49 13.31 3.17 5.79
N ASP A 50 12.54 4.24 5.93
CA ASP A 50 12.74 5.25 6.96
C ASP A 50 11.41 5.73 7.54
N LYS A 51 11.49 6.64 8.50
CA LYS A 51 10.31 7.18 9.18
C LYS A 51 9.28 7.82 8.23
N ASP A 52 9.71 8.31 7.06
CA ASP A 52 8.82 8.98 6.10
C ASP A 52 8.13 8.00 5.15
N HIS A 53 8.42 6.69 5.30
CA HIS A 53 7.84 5.57 4.54
C HIS A 53 7.28 4.47 5.45
N ALA A 54 7.29 4.70 6.76
CA ALA A 54 6.76 3.81 7.78
C ALA A 54 5.24 3.96 7.90
N LEU A 55 4.51 3.23 7.06
CA LEU A 55 3.04 3.20 7.03
C LEU A 55 2.52 2.32 8.17
N THR A 56 1.30 2.55 8.65
CA THR A 56 0.64 1.61 9.57
C THR A 56 -0.53 0.93 8.88
N ILE A 57 -0.61 -0.40 8.97
CA ILE A 57 -1.74 -1.17 8.45
C ILE A 57 -2.78 -1.36 9.55
N GLU A 58 -4.05 -1.09 9.24
CA GLU A 58 -5.17 -1.26 10.17
C GLU A 58 -6.22 -2.19 9.58
N LYS A 59 -6.54 -3.27 10.27
CA LYS A 59 -7.55 -4.26 9.88
C LYS A 59 -8.73 -4.21 10.85
N SER A 60 -9.95 -4.11 10.30
CA SER A 60 -11.15 -4.18 11.12
C SER A 60 -11.26 -5.55 11.78
N GLY A 61 -11.36 -5.58 13.12
CA GLY A 61 -11.36 -6.81 13.90
C GLY A 61 -9.98 -7.29 14.37
N GLY A 62 -8.90 -6.61 13.94
CA GLY A 62 -7.53 -6.90 14.36
C GLY A 62 -6.93 -8.18 13.74
N GLY A 63 -5.80 -8.61 14.28
CA GLY A 63 -5.15 -9.89 13.96
C GLY A 63 -4.32 -9.88 12.68
N GLU A 64 -4.02 -11.09 12.17
CA GLU A 64 -3.26 -11.28 10.94
C GLU A 64 -4.05 -10.80 9.73
N VAL A 65 -3.36 -10.20 8.76
CA VAL A 65 -3.94 -9.74 7.49
C VAL A 65 -3.88 -10.89 6.48
N GLU A 66 -5.01 -11.18 5.85
CA GLU A 66 -5.16 -12.19 4.80
C GLU A 66 -5.51 -11.56 3.45
N SER A 67 -5.17 -12.26 2.37
CA SER A 67 -5.59 -11.91 1.01
C SER A 67 -7.12 -11.81 0.93
N GLY A 68 -7.63 -10.67 0.47
CA GLY A 68 -9.06 -10.37 0.40
C GLY A 68 -9.57 -9.50 1.55
N ASP A 69 -8.77 -9.27 2.59
CA ASP A 69 -9.16 -8.39 3.69
C ASP A 69 -9.25 -6.93 3.26
N GLN A 70 -10.21 -6.23 3.87
CA GLN A 70 -10.28 -4.78 3.83
C GLN A 70 -9.43 -4.19 4.95
N VAL A 71 -8.47 -3.35 4.56
CA VAL A 71 -7.57 -2.63 5.45
C VAL A 71 -7.68 -1.13 5.24
N ARG A 72 -7.18 -0.36 6.20
CA ARG A 72 -6.83 1.05 6.02
C ARG A 72 -5.32 1.18 6.18
N ILE A 73 -4.74 2.15 5.47
CA ILE A 73 -3.30 2.46 5.57
C ILE A 73 -3.17 3.86 6.14
N VAL A 74 -2.45 3.99 7.24
CA VAL A 74 -2.14 5.28 7.88
C VAL A 74 -0.82 5.79 7.31
N MET A 75 -0.81 7.06 6.90
CA MET A 75 0.40 7.73 6.45
C MET A 75 1.38 7.96 7.60
N PRO A 76 2.69 8.08 7.33
CA PRO A 76 3.68 8.21 8.39
C PRO A 76 3.47 9.51 9.17
N LEU A 77 3.61 9.44 10.49
CA LEU A 77 3.39 10.60 11.37
C LEU A 77 4.39 11.73 11.12
N SER A 78 5.60 11.41 10.63
CA SER A 78 6.60 12.41 10.24
C SER A 78 6.18 13.22 9.02
N VAL A 79 5.39 12.63 8.11
CA VAL A 79 4.89 13.28 6.89
C VAL A 79 3.62 14.09 7.16
N THR A 80 2.88 13.72 8.19
CA THR A 80 1.57 14.27 8.55
C THR A 80 1.60 15.16 9.80
N ASN A 81 2.79 15.55 10.26
CA ASN A 81 3.02 16.39 11.44
C ASN A 81 2.32 15.84 12.71
N GLY A 82 2.41 14.54 12.93
CA GLY A 82 1.83 13.85 14.10
C GLY A 82 0.33 13.61 14.02
N THR A 83 -0.33 13.98 12.92
CA THR A 83 -1.77 13.76 12.74
C THR A 83 -2.01 12.42 12.06
N LYS A 84 -2.86 11.57 12.65
CA LYS A 84 -3.28 10.32 12.01
C LYS A 84 -4.12 10.63 10.76
N ILE A 85 -3.57 10.37 9.59
CA ILE A 85 -4.26 10.54 8.29
C ILE A 85 -4.20 9.23 7.53
N HIS A 86 -5.34 8.76 7.06
CA HIS A 86 -5.43 7.58 6.23
C HIS A 86 -5.26 7.91 4.76
N MET A 87 -4.65 6.97 4.04
CA MET A 87 -4.71 6.91 2.60
C MET A 87 -6.14 6.59 2.14
N ASP A 88 -6.60 7.25 1.10
CA ASP A 88 -7.88 7.02 0.45
C ASP A 88 -7.73 6.84 -1.07
N ILE A 89 -8.67 6.10 -1.65
CA ILE A 89 -8.77 5.89 -3.09
C ILE A 89 -10.16 6.32 -3.54
N VAL A 90 -10.23 7.42 -4.30
CA VAL A 90 -11.49 7.93 -4.88
C VAL A 90 -11.34 8.16 -6.37
N GLY A 91 -12.06 7.36 -7.17
CA GLY A 91 -11.78 7.24 -8.60
C GLY A 91 -10.34 6.77 -8.79
N SER A 92 -9.56 7.50 -9.58
CA SER A 92 -8.14 7.19 -9.80
C SER A 92 -7.17 7.87 -8.86
N ALA A 93 -7.67 8.73 -7.97
CA ALA A 93 -6.81 9.50 -7.07
C ALA A 93 -6.48 8.69 -5.82
N VAL A 94 -5.18 8.54 -5.55
CA VAL A 94 -4.65 8.02 -4.29
C VAL A 94 -4.15 9.22 -3.47
N ARG A 95 -4.77 9.45 -2.32
CA ARG A 95 -4.55 10.65 -1.50
C ARG A 95 -4.49 10.31 -0.02
N ALA A 96 -4.10 11.27 0.80
CA ALA A 96 -4.16 11.19 2.26
C ALA A 96 -4.99 12.35 2.80
N ARG A 97 -6.20 12.06 3.30
CA ARG A 97 -7.16 13.10 3.75
C ARG A 97 -7.88 12.69 5.02
N PHE A 98 -8.22 13.69 5.85
CA PHE A 98 -8.94 13.50 7.11
C PHE A 98 -10.45 13.22 6.90
N TYR A 99 -11.03 13.72 5.82
CA TYR A 99 -12.47 13.73 5.61
C TYR A 99 -12.94 12.53 4.78
N ASP A 100 -13.57 11.58 5.46
CA ASP A 100 -14.35 10.50 4.87
C ASP A 100 -15.69 10.39 5.61
N PRO A 101 -16.78 10.99 5.08
CA PRO A 101 -18.07 11.07 5.77
C PRO A 101 -18.67 9.71 6.15
N ARG A 102 -18.25 8.65 5.47
CA ARG A 102 -18.78 7.30 5.63
C ARG A 102 -17.69 6.28 6.01
N GLY A 103 -16.43 6.69 6.08
CA GLY A 103 -15.28 5.83 6.35
C GLY A 103 -15.01 4.76 5.28
N GLU A 104 -15.54 4.94 4.07
CA GLU A 104 -15.50 3.95 2.98
C GLU A 104 -14.36 4.20 1.97
N TRP A 105 -13.94 5.44 1.77
CA TRP A 105 -12.88 5.78 0.80
C TRP A 105 -11.49 5.37 1.27
N GLN A 106 -11.31 5.28 2.58
CA GLN A 106 -10.05 4.90 3.22
C GLN A 106 -9.85 3.38 3.27
N LYS A 107 -10.89 2.60 2.95
CA LYS A 107 -10.79 1.14 2.87
C LYS A 107 -10.20 0.74 1.53
N MET A 108 -9.36 -0.29 1.55
CA MET A 108 -8.81 -0.93 0.37
C MET A 108 -8.67 -2.42 0.61
N THR A 109 -8.76 -3.23 -0.43
CA THR A 109 -8.56 -4.67 -0.34
C THR A 109 -7.09 -4.98 -0.61
N ILE A 110 -6.43 -5.72 0.29
CA ILE A 110 -5.10 -6.27 0.04
C ILE A 110 -5.23 -7.66 -0.59
N ILE A 111 -4.52 -7.90 -1.68
CA ILE A 111 -4.62 -9.15 -2.44
C ILE A 111 -3.23 -9.72 -2.63
N LYS A 112 -3.09 -11.01 -2.34
CA LYS A 112 -1.94 -11.85 -2.69
C LYS A 112 -2.45 -12.96 -3.61
N GLN A 113 -1.82 -13.12 -4.77
CA GLN A 113 -2.26 -14.05 -5.81
C GLN A 113 -2.34 -15.51 -5.35
N SER A 114 -1.41 -15.91 -4.47
CA SER A 114 -1.43 -17.25 -3.87
C SER A 114 -2.45 -17.42 -2.74
N GLY A 115 -3.14 -16.35 -2.35
CA GLY A 115 -4.10 -16.33 -1.25
C GLY A 115 -3.44 -16.39 0.14
N GLY A 116 -4.28 -16.54 1.16
CA GLY A 116 -3.87 -16.77 2.55
C GLY A 116 -3.24 -15.56 3.23
N ILE A 117 -2.52 -15.82 4.33
CA ILE A 117 -1.88 -14.81 5.18
C ILE A 117 -0.84 -14.00 4.38
N ILE A 118 -0.90 -12.68 4.55
CA ILE A 118 0.09 -11.72 4.07
C ILE A 118 1.28 -11.72 5.03
N ARG A 119 2.48 -11.92 4.49
CA ARG A 119 3.74 -12.03 5.23
C ARG A 119 4.75 -11.00 4.72
N ASP A 120 5.70 -10.67 5.59
CA ASP A 120 6.85 -9.85 5.23
C ASP A 120 7.56 -10.39 3.97
N GLY A 121 7.75 -9.52 2.99
CA GLY A 121 8.35 -9.83 1.69
C GLY A 121 7.39 -10.36 0.64
N ASP A 122 6.09 -10.53 0.94
CA ASP A 122 5.11 -10.95 -0.05
C ASP A 122 4.89 -9.90 -1.13
N GLN A 123 4.62 -10.39 -2.34
CA GLN A 123 4.04 -9.59 -3.40
C GLN A 123 2.52 -9.46 -3.19
N ILE A 124 2.05 -8.22 -3.20
CA ILE A 124 0.67 -7.85 -2.99
C ILE A 124 0.18 -6.89 -4.08
N PHE A 125 -1.14 -6.79 -4.17
CA PHE A 125 -1.86 -5.78 -4.91
C PHE A 125 -2.81 -5.07 -3.96
N ILE A 126 -3.01 -3.77 -4.17
CA ILE A 126 -3.95 -2.95 -3.40
C ILE A 126 -5.09 -2.59 -4.33
N ARG A 127 -6.30 -3.05 -4.01
CA ARG A 127 -7.50 -2.80 -4.83
C ARG A 127 -8.40 -1.80 -4.13
N SER A 128 -8.94 -0.85 -4.88
CA SER A 128 -9.96 0.06 -4.35
C SER A 128 -11.19 -0.71 -3.87
N VAL A 129 -11.95 -0.14 -2.94
CA VAL A 129 -13.35 -0.56 -2.69
C VAL A 129 -14.36 0.40 -3.35
N PHE A 130 -13.89 1.50 -3.93
CA PHE A 130 -14.72 2.49 -4.61
C PHE A 130 -15.26 1.93 -5.93
N LYS A 131 -16.49 2.33 -6.32
CA LYS A 131 -17.15 1.93 -7.59
C LYS A 131 -17.00 0.44 -7.92
N ASN A 132 -17.39 -0.43 -6.99
CA ASN A 132 -17.37 -1.90 -7.09
C ASN A 132 -15.97 -2.54 -7.01
N GLY A 133 -14.95 -1.78 -6.61
CA GLY A 133 -13.62 -2.31 -6.31
C GLY A 133 -12.95 -3.03 -7.47
N ARG A 134 -13.09 -2.47 -8.67
CA ARG A 134 -12.51 -3.02 -9.90
C ARG A 134 -11.02 -2.71 -10.01
N ASP A 135 -10.62 -1.50 -9.65
CA ASP A 135 -9.31 -0.96 -10.03
C ASP A 135 -8.25 -1.21 -8.96
N TYR A 136 -7.03 -1.47 -9.41
CA TYR A 136 -5.84 -1.71 -8.61
C TYR A 136 -4.94 -0.47 -8.59
N MET A 137 -4.27 -0.27 -7.47
CA MET A 137 -3.27 0.77 -7.29
C MET A 137 -2.07 0.46 -8.18
N ASP A 138 -1.66 1.45 -8.96
CA ASP A 138 -0.46 1.41 -9.78
C ASP A 138 0.47 2.54 -9.37
N ALA A 139 1.77 2.32 -9.50
CA ALA A 139 2.76 3.36 -9.29
C ALA A 139 3.59 3.54 -10.56
N ASN A 140 3.81 4.78 -10.96
CA ASN A 140 4.69 5.15 -12.07
C ASN A 140 5.82 6.07 -11.56
N PRO A 141 6.79 5.53 -10.84
CA PRO A 141 7.94 6.32 -10.43
C PRO A 141 9.01 6.34 -11.54
N LEU A 142 9.23 7.54 -12.07
CA LEU A 142 10.51 8.04 -12.63
C LEU A 142 10.93 7.62 -14.04
N GLU A 143 10.21 6.75 -14.75
CA GLU A 143 10.49 6.55 -16.20
C GLU A 143 9.56 7.35 -17.13
N LYS A 144 8.36 7.73 -16.67
CA LYS A 144 7.40 8.53 -17.46
C LYS A 144 6.78 9.72 -16.71
N ALA A 145 6.97 9.80 -15.40
CA ALA A 145 6.57 10.94 -14.56
C ALA A 145 7.64 11.19 -13.49
N PRO A 146 8.20 12.41 -13.38
CA PRO A 146 9.32 12.70 -12.47
C PRO A 146 8.93 12.72 -10.98
N ASP A 147 7.65 12.55 -10.64
CA ASP A 147 7.12 12.87 -9.33
C ASP A 147 6.78 11.66 -8.44
N GLY A 148 6.99 10.42 -8.91
CA GLY A 148 6.64 9.22 -8.14
C GLY A 148 5.13 9.00 -8.04
N GLU A 149 4.39 9.22 -9.13
CA GLU A 149 2.93 9.13 -9.17
C GLU A 149 2.40 7.77 -8.68
N VAL A 150 1.39 7.81 -7.80
CA VAL A 150 0.58 6.67 -7.39
C VAL A 150 -0.88 6.94 -7.77
N LYS A 151 -1.53 6.00 -8.45
CA LYS A 151 -2.92 6.08 -8.95
C LYS A 151 -3.63 4.74 -8.77
N CYS A 152 -4.91 4.69 -9.13
CA CYS A 152 -5.72 3.48 -9.13
C CYS A 152 -6.60 3.43 -10.38
N ARG A 153 -6.16 2.79 -11.46
CA ARG A 153 -6.75 3.02 -12.81
C ARG A 153 -7.09 1.77 -13.60
N TRP A 154 -6.53 0.63 -13.22
CA TRP A 154 -6.50 -0.54 -14.09
C TRP A 154 -7.13 -1.75 -13.39
N PRO A 155 -7.94 -2.55 -14.10
CA PRO A 155 -8.67 -3.68 -13.53
C PRO A 155 -7.84 -4.97 -13.41
N ASP A 156 -6.58 -4.95 -13.87
CA ASP A 156 -5.69 -6.10 -13.93
C ASP A 156 -4.56 -6.05 -12.89
N GLU A 157 -4.04 -7.23 -12.58
CA GLU A 157 -2.90 -7.46 -11.68
C GLU A 157 -1.59 -7.50 -12.47
N GLY A 158 -1.28 -6.40 -13.15
CA GLY A 158 -0.09 -6.26 -13.98
C GLY A 158 1.19 -5.88 -13.21
N GLU A 159 2.29 -5.78 -13.95
CA GLU A 159 3.62 -5.41 -13.44
C GLU A 159 3.66 -4.03 -12.76
N TRP A 160 2.74 -3.13 -13.10
CA TRP A 160 2.72 -1.78 -12.55
C TRP A 160 2.00 -1.71 -11.20
N GLN A 161 1.19 -2.74 -10.92
CA GLN A 161 0.32 -2.86 -9.75
C GLN A 161 0.94 -3.74 -8.67
N VAL A 162 1.96 -4.55 -9.00
CA VAL A 162 2.64 -5.39 -8.02
C VAL A 162 3.48 -4.54 -7.06
N MET A 163 3.30 -4.80 -5.77
CA MET A 163 4.04 -4.16 -4.69
C MET A 163 4.59 -5.25 -3.76
N THR A 164 5.71 -4.98 -3.09
CA THR A 164 6.19 -5.79 -1.98
C THR A 164 5.79 -5.13 -0.68
N ILE A 165 5.14 -5.87 0.22
CA ILE A 165 4.92 -5.42 1.60
C ILE A 165 6.02 -5.95 2.49
N GLU A 166 6.61 -5.08 3.28
CA GLU A 166 7.74 -5.41 4.14
C GLU A 166 7.55 -4.86 5.55
N LYS A 167 8.06 -5.56 6.56
CA LYS A 167 8.19 -5.05 7.94
C LYS A 167 9.42 -4.18 8.13
#